data_AF-A0A6L8E3Y2-F1
#
_entry.id   AF-A0A6L8E3Y2-F1
#
_cell.length_a   1.000
_cell.length_b   1.000
_cell.length_c   1.000
_cell.angle_alpha   90.00
_cell.angle_beta   90.00
_cell.angle_gamma   90.00
#
_symmetry.space_group_name_H-M   'P 1'
#
loop_
_entity.id
_entity.type
_entity.pdbx_description
1 polymer ?
#
loop_
_entity_poly.entity_id
_entity_poly.type
_entity_poly.pdbx_seq_one_letter_code
_entity_poly.pdbx_strand_id
1 'polypeptide(L)'
;MITRSLAAIVTARLRQFPAVALIGPRQVGKTTLARWLAGTADSVYLDLEDPADLAKLDDAAGYLRTLHHRLVVIDEVQRAPGLFQLLRVLVDERIRAGEAAGQFLLLGSAAPDLLRQSGESLAGRIAYLELSPLDVRETGGDLASRLWVRGGFPLSLLAESDWASAEWREQFIRTYLERDVPQLGPRVPSETLRRLWTMLAHGQGSLLNLAALARSLAIDGKTVARYVDLRLPRSRGRVDACGLTS
;
A
#
# COMPACT_ATOMS: atom_id res chain seq x y z
N MET A 1 -5.90 12.51 14.80
CA MET A 1 -5.19 11.42 14.10
C MET A 1 -5.91 10.12 14.45
N ILE A 2 -6.33 9.33 13.47
CA ILE A 2 -6.96 8.02 13.73
C ILE A 2 -5.83 7.00 13.98
N THR A 3 -5.88 6.30 15.11
CA THR A 3 -4.86 5.32 15.47
C THR A 3 -4.97 4.11 14.55
N ARG A 4 -3.88 3.79 13.83
CA ARG A 4 -3.83 2.62 12.95
C ARG A 4 -3.55 1.37 13.79
N SER A 5 -4.41 0.36 13.66
CA SER A 5 -4.22 -0.96 14.27
C SER A 5 -2.89 -1.62 13.86
N LEU A 6 -2.48 -1.38 12.60
CA LEU A 6 -1.24 -1.92 12.05
C LEU A 6 0.02 -1.30 12.70
N ALA A 7 -0.07 -0.15 13.38
CA ALA A 7 1.09 0.52 13.98
C ALA A 7 1.82 -0.37 15.00
N ALA A 8 1.07 -1.08 15.84
CA ALA A 8 1.62 -2.02 16.81
C ALA A 8 2.33 -3.20 16.12
N ILE A 9 1.76 -3.68 15.01
CA ILE A 9 2.33 -4.77 14.21
C ILE A 9 3.62 -4.31 13.52
N VAL A 10 3.64 -3.11 12.92
CA VAL A 10 4.85 -2.53 12.30
C VAL A 10 5.97 -2.43 13.34
N THR A 11 5.66 -1.88 14.52
CA THR A 11 6.64 -1.75 15.61
C THR A 11 7.17 -3.11 16.06
N ALA A 12 6.30 -4.11 16.20
CA ALA A 12 6.71 -5.46 16.55
C ALA A 12 7.60 -6.10 15.47
N ARG A 13 7.29 -5.88 14.18
CA ARG A 13 8.10 -6.39 13.07
C ARG A 13 9.44 -5.69 12.93
N LEU A 14 9.51 -4.39 13.20
CA LEU A 14 10.78 -3.64 13.24
C LEU A 14 11.71 -4.17 14.35
N ARG A 15 11.19 -4.81 15.40
CA ARG A 15 12.02 -5.48 16.43
C ARG A 15 12.49 -6.88 16.04
N GLN A 16 11.93 -7.46 14.97
CA GLN A 16 12.16 -8.85 14.58
C GLN A 16 12.90 -8.98 13.24
N PHE A 17 12.73 -7.99 12.36
CA PHE A 17 13.29 -7.98 11.02
C PHE A 17 14.21 -6.77 10.82
N PRO A 18 15.32 -6.93 10.08
CA PRO A 18 16.15 -5.81 9.66
C PRO A 18 15.37 -4.75 8.88
N ALA A 19 14.49 -5.19 7.97
CA ALA A 19 13.68 -4.31 7.14
C ALA A 19 12.18 -4.65 7.26
N VAL A 20 11.35 -3.62 7.20
CA VAL A 20 9.89 -3.76 7.07
C VAL A 20 9.43 -2.93 5.89
N ALA A 21 8.68 -3.54 4.97
CA ALA A 21 8.00 -2.83 3.89
C ALA A 21 6.52 -2.63 4.25
N LEU A 22 6.09 -1.37 4.31
CA LEU A 22 4.69 -0.97 4.44
C LEU A 22 4.14 -0.61 3.07
N ILE A 23 3.34 -1.52 2.52
CA ILE A 23 2.69 -1.38 1.21
C ILE A 23 1.21 -1.03 1.37
N GLY A 24 0.61 -0.44 0.35
CA GLY A 24 -0.83 -0.20 0.33
C GLY A 24 -1.21 0.96 -0.59
N PRO A 25 -2.49 1.16 -0.88
CA PRO A 25 -2.95 2.17 -1.84
C PRO A 25 -2.44 3.58 -1.53
N ARG A 26 -2.34 4.44 -2.56
CA ARG A 26 -2.11 5.88 -2.36
C ARG A 26 -3.17 6.46 -1.42
N GLN A 27 -2.78 7.46 -0.61
CA GLN A 27 -3.68 8.17 0.31
C GLN A 27 -4.31 7.34 1.45
N VAL A 28 -3.88 6.09 1.65
CA VAL A 28 -4.36 5.25 2.77
C VAL A 28 -3.77 5.63 4.15
N GLY A 29 -2.76 6.52 4.17
CA GLY A 29 -2.13 7.02 5.40
C GLY A 29 -0.76 6.40 5.74
N LYS A 30 -0.05 5.82 4.77
CA LYS A 30 1.30 5.23 4.96
C LYS A 30 2.31 6.25 5.49
N THR A 31 2.50 7.36 4.77
CA THR A 31 3.39 8.47 5.15
C THR A 31 3.05 9.02 6.54
N THR A 32 1.76 9.15 6.86
CA THR A 32 1.30 9.58 8.18
C THR A 32 1.70 8.61 9.29
N LEU A 33 1.50 7.30 9.07
CA LEU A 33 1.91 6.26 10.02
C LEU A 33 3.43 6.22 10.16
N ALA A 34 4.17 6.32 9.06
CA ALA A 34 5.61 6.26 9.05
C ALA A 34 6.25 7.47 9.75
N ARG A 35 5.75 8.68 9.52
CA ARG A 35 6.19 9.89 10.25
C ARG A 35 5.89 9.80 11.73
N TRP A 36 4.75 9.23 12.11
CA TRP A 36 4.43 8.99 13.51
C TRP A 36 5.41 8.01 14.15
N LEU A 37 5.70 6.88 13.49
CA LEU A 37 6.71 5.92 13.96
C LEU A 37 8.10 6.55 14.03
N ALA A 38 8.49 7.33 13.02
CA ALA A 38 9.75 8.07 12.98
C ALA A 38 9.90 9.02 14.16
N GLY A 39 8.82 9.69 14.60
CA GLY A 39 8.83 10.55 15.78
C GLY A 39 9.01 9.81 17.12
N THR A 40 8.85 8.49 17.14
CA THR A 40 8.98 7.65 18.36
C THR A 40 10.33 6.96 18.51
N ALA A 41 11.23 7.09 17.52
CA ALA A 41 12.54 6.45 17.50
C ALA A 41 13.60 7.39 16.93
N ASP A 42 14.88 7.15 17.22
CA ASP A 42 15.97 7.85 16.49
C ASP A 42 15.96 7.36 15.04
N SER A 43 15.52 8.24 14.14
CA SER A 43 15.25 7.88 12.76
C SER A 43 15.57 9.00 11.78
N VAL A 44 15.81 8.59 10.53
CA VAL A 44 15.98 9.50 9.40
C VAL A 44 14.90 9.18 8.38
N TYR A 45 14.21 10.22 7.91
CA TYR A 45 13.19 10.11 6.87
C TYR A 45 13.78 10.56 5.54
N LEU A 46 13.58 9.76 4.49
CA LEU A 46 13.97 10.05 3.11
C LEU A 46 12.74 9.89 2.22
N ASP A 47 12.32 10.96 1.56
CA ASP A 47 11.26 10.93 0.55
C ASP A 47 11.87 10.91 -0.85
N LEU A 48 11.73 9.79 -1.59
CA LEU A 48 12.32 9.68 -2.92
C LEU A 48 11.57 10.50 -4.00
N GLU A 49 10.49 11.18 -3.64
CA GLU A 49 9.89 12.23 -4.47
C GLU A 49 10.57 13.59 -4.30
N ASP A 50 11.22 13.84 -3.16
CA ASP A 50 11.96 15.08 -2.88
C ASP A 50 13.35 15.02 -3.55
N PRO A 51 13.67 15.93 -4.49
CA PRO A 51 14.98 16.01 -5.12
C PRO A 51 16.14 16.16 -4.12
N ALA A 52 15.92 16.83 -2.99
CA ALA A 52 16.96 17.02 -1.97
C ALA A 52 17.32 15.72 -1.26
N ASP A 53 16.33 14.86 -0.98
CA ASP A 53 16.56 13.54 -0.41
C ASP A 53 17.15 12.57 -1.45
N LEU A 54 16.71 12.68 -2.70
CA LEU A 54 17.28 11.91 -3.80
C LEU A 54 18.76 12.22 -4.00
N ALA A 55 19.17 13.49 -3.93
CA ALA A 55 20.57 13.91 -4.06
C ALA A 55 21.46 13.34 -2.95
N LYS A 56 20.94 13.13 -1.73
CA LYS A 56 21.69 12.44 -0.65
C LYS A 56 22.03 10.99 -1.02
N LEU A 57 21.31 10.40 -1.97
CA LEU A 57 21.49 9.03 -2.44
C LEU A 57 22.37 8.92 -3.70
N ASP A 58 22.99 10.01 -4.16
CA ASP A 58 24.01 9.96 -5.22
C ASP A 58 25.18 9.03 -4.82
N ASP A 59 25.62 9.11 -3.55
CA ASP A 59 26.40 8.06 -2.87
C ASP A 59 25.55 7.41 -1.77
N ALA A 60 24.51 6.68 -2.17
CA ALA A 60 23.62 5.99 -1.24
C ALA A 60 24.38 5.06 -0.29
N ALA A 61 25.45 4.40 -0.75
CA ALA A 61 26.19 3.44 0.07
C ALA A 61 26.98 4.14 1.18
N GLY A 62 27.69 5.22 0.86
CA GLY A 62 28.38 6.04 1.86
C GLY A 62 27.39 6.70 2.83
N TYR A 63 26.37 7.36 2.30
CA TYR A 63 25.38 8.07 3.10
C TYR A 63 24.64 7.14 4.07
N LEU A 64 24.08 6.02 3.60
CA LEU A 64 23.31 5.11 4.45
C LEU A 64 24.17 4.42 5.52
N ARG A 65 25.46 4.19 5.26
CA ARG A 65 26.38 3.71 6.31
C ARG A 65 26.57 4.72 7.43
N THR A 66 26.48 6.03 7.17
CA THR A 66 26.55 7.01 8.28
C THR A 66 25.36 6.91 9.26
N LEU A 67 24.28 6.23 8.86
CA LEU A 67 23.03 6.11 9.62
C LEU A 67 22.96 4.83 10.48
N HIS A 68 24.12 4.25 10.83
CA HIS A 68 24.21 3.16 11.82
C HIS A 68 23.47 3.51 13.11
N HIS A 69 22.91 2.49 13.76
CA HIS A 69 22.06 2.58 14.95
C HIS A 69 20.76 3.38 14.83
N ARG A 70 20.43 3.93 13.64
CA ARG A 70 19.16 4.62 13.38
C ARG A 70 18.25 3.82 12.46
N LEU A 71 16.94 4.03 12.64
CA LEU A 71 15.92 3.58 11.70
C LEU A 71 15.92 4.50 10.48
N VAL A 72 16.08 3.96 9.28
CA VAL A 72 15.96 4.74 8.04
C VAL A 72 14.61 4.46 7.41
N VAL A 73 13.77 5.49 7.32
CA VAL A 73 12.47 5.45 6.66
C VAL A 73 12.64 5.95 5.23
N ILE A 74 12.21 5.15 4.24
CA ILE A 74 12.34 5.49 2.82
C ILE A 74 10.94 5.46 2.19
N ASP A 75 10.42 6.63 1.83
CA ASP A 75 9.11 6.77 1.17
C ASP A 75 9.23 6.64 -0.35
N GLU A 76 8.17 6.13 -0.97
CA GLU A 76 8.08 5.85 -2.41
C GLU A 76 9.30 5.06 -2.96
N VAL A 77 9.74 4.03 -2.23
CA VAL A 77 10.94 3.21 -2.55
C VAL A 77 10.94 2.65 -3.98
N GLN A 78 9.77 2.46 -4.59
CA GLN A 78 9.62 2.06 -6.00
C GLN A 78 10.28 3.03 -7.00
N ARG A 79 10.60 4.26 -6.61
CA ARG A 79 11.32 5.23 -7.45
C ARG A 79 12.80 4.88 -7.61
N ALA A 80 13.36 4.08 -6.71
CA ALA A 80 14.73 3.59 -6.79
C ALA A 80 14.80 2.06 -6.62
N PRO A 81 14.32 1.25 -7.59
CA PRO A 81 14.33 -0.22 -7.47
C PRO A 81 15.74 -0.82 -7.28
N GLY A 82 16.78 -0.16 -7.80
CA GLY A 82 18.18 -0.57 -7.60
C GLY A 82 18.64 -0.51 -6.13
N LEU A 83 17.96 0.28 -5.30
CA LEU A 83 18.27 0.46 -3.89
C LEU A 83 18.15 -0.84 -3.09
N PHE A 84 17.25 -1.74 -3.48
CA PHE A 84 17.04 -3.01 -2.77
C PHE A 84 18.30 -3.89 -2.71
N GLN A 85 19.11 -3.92 -3.78
CA GLN A 85 20.37 -4.67 -3.79
C GLN A 85 21.40 -4.06 -2.83
N LEU A 86 21.47 -2.73 -2.76
CA LEU A 86 22.33 -2.03 -1.82
C LEU A 86 21.87 -2.26 -0.37
N LEU A 87 20.56 -2.14 -0.11
CA LEU A 87 19.98 -2.39 1.21
C LEU A 87 20.30 -3.78 1.71
N ARG A 88 20.32 -4.80 0.84
CA ARG A 88 20.73 -6.15 1.22
C ARG A 88 22.16 -6.18 1.77
N VAL A 89 23.10 -5.54 1.08
CA VAL A 89 24.50 -5.48 1.53
C VAL A 89 24.60 -4.76 2.87
N LEU A 90 23.95 -3.60 3.00
CA LEU A 90 23.95 -2.82 4.24
C LEU A 90 23.30 -3.56 5.41
N VAL A 91 22.22 -4.30 5.13
CA VAL A 91 21.55 -5.13 6.13
C VAL A 91 22.48 -6.22 6.65
N ASP A 92 23.17 -6.93 5.76
CA ASP A 92 24.12 -7.98 6.14
C ASP A 92 25.30 -7.40 6.95
N GLU A 93 25.80 -6.22 6.57
CA GLU A 93 26.84 -5.49 7.32
C GLU A 93 26.36 -5.16 8.75
N ARG A 94 25.17 -4.55 8.88
CA ARG A 94 24.59 -4.15 10.18
C ARG A 94 24.26 -5.34 11.07
N ILE A 95 23.77 -6.45 10.51
CA ILE A 95 23.54 -7.70 11.27
C ILE A 95 24.86 -8.20 11.88
N ARG A 96 25.96 -8.22 11.11
CA ARG A 96 27.28 -8.65 11.62
C ARG A 96 27.83 -7.70 12.70
N ALA A 97 27.47 -6.43 12.63
CA ALA A 97 27.79 -5.42 13.64
C ALA A 97 26.90 -5.48 14.90
N GLY A 98 25.97 -6.44 14.98
CA GLY A 98 25.07 -6.62 16.14
C GLY A 98 23.73 -5.90 16.02
N GLU A 99 23.46 -5.19 14.93
CA GLU A 99 22.18 -4.52 14.66
C GLU A 99 21.25 -5.46 13.87
N ALA A 100 20.66 -6.46 14.54
CA ALA A 100 19.90 -7.51 13.84
C ALA A 100 18.50 -7.09 13.34
N ALA A 101 17.95 -5.96 13.80
CA ALA A 101 16.58 -5.55 13.50
C ALA A 101 16.43 -4.03 13.43
N GLY A 102 15.34 -3.56 12.81
CA GLY A 102 14.89 -2.17 12.91
C GLY A 102 15.73 -1.17 12.12
N GLN A 103 16.40 -1.63 11.06
CA GLN A 103 17.30 -0.81 10.28
C GLN A 103 16.57 0.03 9.24
N PHE A 104 15.57 -0.55 8.57
CA PHE A 104 14.86 0.09 7.45
C PHE A 104 13.33 -0.06 7.54
N LEU A 105 12.61 1.02 7.27
CA LEU A 105 11.17 1.04 7.01
C LEU A 105 10.93 1.58 5.61
N LEU A 106 10.51 0.71 4.69
CA LEU A 106 10.29 1.04 3.28
C LEU A 106 8.81 1.26 3.04
N LEU A 107 8.43 2.37 2.44
CA LEU A 107 7.03 2.66 2.09
C LEU A 107 6.87 2.60 0.57
N GLY A 108 5.77 2.01 0.12
CA GLY A 108 5.45 1.96 -1.31
C GLY A 108 3.96 1.97 -1.57
N SER A 109 3.54 2.84 -2.47
CA SER A 109 2.13 3.05 -2.80
C SER A 109 1.66 2.35 -4.07
N ALA A 110 2.58 2.08 -5.00
CA ALA A 110 2.30 1.46 -6.28
C ALA A 110 2.74 0.00 -6.30
N ALA A 111 1.94 -0.84 -6.96
CA ALA A 111 2.27 -2.20 -7.36
C ALA A 111 3.01 -3.05 -6.29
N PRO A 112 2.29 -3.52 -5.25
CA PRO A 112 2.84 -4.40 -4.22
C PRO A 112 3.65 -5.57 -4.80
N ASP A 113 3.23 -6.11 -5.94
CA ASP A 113 3.91 -7.21 -6.60
C ASP A 113 5.25 -6.78 -7.23
N LEU A 114 5.34 -5.59 -7.83
CA LEU A 114 6.62 -5.05 -8.34
C LEU A 114 7.59 -4.75 -7.20
N LEU A 115 7.09 -4.23 -6.09
CA LEU A 115 7.90 -3.98 -4.90
C LEU A 115 8.38 -5.30 -4.28
N ARG A 116 7.53 -6.33 -4.22
CA ARG A 116 7.91 -7.67 -3.77
C ARG A 116 8.96 -8.31 -4.70
N GLN A 117 8.81 -8.17 -6.02
CA GLN A 117 9.79 -8.65 -7.01
C GLN A 117 11.14 -7.95 -6.84
N SER A 118 11.14 -6.61 -6.74
CA SER A 118 12.37 -5.83 -6.53
C SER A 118 13.04 -6.18 -5.18
N GLY A 119 12.22 -6.46 -4.17
CA GLY A 119 12.65 -6.86 -2.83
C GLY A 119 13.01 -8.34 -2.67
N GLU A 120 13.02 -9.16 -3.73
CA GLU A 120 13.50 -10.55 -3.67
C GLU A 120 14.97 -10.63 -3.19
N SER A 121 15.76 -9.61 -3.48
CA SER A 121 17.12 -9.46 -2.95
C SER A 121 17.18 -9.43 -1.42
N LEU A 122 16.11 -8.98 -0.75
CA LEU A 122 15.98 -8.94 0.71
C LEU A 122 15.23 -10.15 1.29
N ALA A 123 15.01 -11.21 0.52
CA ALA A 123 14.31 -12.41 1.00
C ALA A 123 14.88 -12.91 2.34
N GLY A 124 13.97 -13.20 3.28
CA GLY A 124 14.30 -13.62 4.64
C GLY A 124 14.72 -12.49 5.60
N ARG A 125 14.97 -11.27 5.10
CA ARG A 125 15.41 -10.10 5.90
C ARG A 125 14.39 -8.97 5.93
N ILE A 126 13.34 -9.08 5.12
CA ILE A 126 12.27 -8.10 5.03
C ILE A 126 10.91 -8.71 5.39
N ALA A 127 10.13 -8.00 6.19
CA ALA A 127 8.72 -8.30 6.43
C ALA A 127 7.83 -7.36 5.61
N TYR A 128 6.86 -7.91 4.89
CA TYR A 128 5.87 -7.11 4.14
C TYR A 128 4.57 -6.98 4.95
N LEU A 129 4.12 -5.75 5.14
CA LEU A 129 2.87 -5.41 5.81
C LEU A 129 2.02 -4.56 4.88
N GLU A 130 0.73 -4.87 4.81
CA GLU A 130 -0.22 -4.13 3.98
C GLU A 130 -1.11 -3.22 4.83
N LEU A 131 -1.07 -1.92 4.54
CA LEU A 131 -1.94 -0.93 5.13
C LEU A 131 -3.21 -0.81 4.28
N SER A 132 -4.29 -1.41 4.76
CA SER A 132 -5.62 -1.28 4.17
C SER A 132 -6.27 0.06 4.55
N PRO A 133 -7.34 0.47 3.85
CA PRO A 133 -8.24 1.53 4.32
C PRO A 133 -8.71 1.27 5.76
N LEU A 134 -9.11 2.34 6.44
CA LEU A 134 -9.64 2.26 7.80
C LEU A 134 -10.82 1.29 7.85
N ASP A 135 -10.83 0.46 8.90
CA ASP A 135 -11.94 -0.44 9.17
C ASP A 135 -12.74 -0.01 10.41
N VAL A 136 -13.87 -0.67 10.65
CA VAL A 136 -14.77 -0.37 11.77
C VAL A 136 -14.09 -0.50 13.14
N ARG A 137 -13.04 -1.33 13.26
CA ARG A 137 -12.28 -1.53 14.50
C ARG A 137 -11.33 -0.36 14.75
N GLU A 138 -10.86 0.30 13.70
CA GLU A 138 -10.02 1.49 13.77
C GLU A 138 -10.83 2.78 13.95
N THR A 139 -12.06 2.84 13.44
CA THR A 139 -12.89 4.05 13.53
C THR A 139 -13.75 4.09 14.78
N GLY A 140 -14.44 3.00 15.11
CA GLY A 140 -15.39 2.91 16.24
C GLY A 140 -16.51 3.98 16.23
N GLY A 141 -17.46 3.84 17.16
CA GLY A 141 -18.44 4.88 17.49
C GLY A 141 -19.22 5.49 16.30
N ASP A 142 -19.38 6.82 16.32
CA ASP A 142 -20.11 7.61 15.30
C ASP A 142 -19.51 7.50 13.89
N LEU A 143 -18.21 7.24 13.80
CA LEU A 143 -17.53 7.11 12.50
C LEU A 143 -17.86 5.79 11.81
N ALA A 144 -18.34 4.76 12.53
CA ALA A 144 -18.74 3.49 11.92
C ALA A 144 -19.88 3.67 10.91
N SER A 145 -20.88 4.49 11.23
CA SER A 145 -21.98 4.79 10.30
C SER A 145 -21.49 5.57 9.08
N ARG A 146 -20.56 6.52 9.28
CA ARG A 146 -19.97 7.29 8.18
C ARG A 146 -19.06 6.43 7.30
N LEU A 147 -18.37 5.44 7.88
CA LEU A 147 -17.55 4.48 7.16
C LEU A 147 -18.35 3.74 6.09
N TRP A 148 -19.62 3.42 6.38
CA TRP A 148 -20.54 2.78 5.43
C TRP A 148 -21.00 3.67 4.27
N VAL A 149 -20.79 4.97 4.32
CA VAL A 149 -21.24 5.92 3.28
C VAL A 149 -20.05 6.61 2.61
N ARG A 150 -18.91 6.66 3.29
CA ARG A 150 -17.72 7.41 2.87
C ARG A 150 -16.51 6.53 2.63
N GLY A 151 -16.56 5.26 3.00
CA GLY A 151 -15.48 4.30 2.82
C GLY A 151 -14.31 4.53 3.76
N GLY A 152 -13.34 3.61 3.73
CA GLY A 152 -12.22 3.58 4.69
C GLY A 152 -11.06 4.51 4.38
N PHE A 153 -11.07 5.25 3.27
CA PHE A 153 -9.97 6.16 2.98
C PHE A 153 -10.04 7.38 3.91
N PRO A 154 -8.95 7.75 4.62
CA PRO A 154 -9.01 8.80 5.63
C PRO A 154 -9.57 10.13 5.13
N LEU A 155 -9.15 10.58 3.93
CA LEU A 155 -9.63 11.84 3.34
C LEU A 155 -11.11 11.80 2.98
N SER A 156 -11.61 10.64 2.54
CA SER A 156 -13.02 10.43 2.22
C SER A 156 -13.87 10.39 3.49
N LEU A 157 -13.44 9.58 4.47
CA LEU A 157 -14.15 9.40 5.74
C LEU A 157 -14.32 10.73 6.49
N LEU A 158 -13.25 11.53 6.52
CA LEU A 158 -13.18 12.79 7.25
C LEU A 158 -13.66 14.00 6.45
N ALA A 159 -14.21 13.81 5.24
CA ALA A 159 -14.73 14.90 4.43
C ALA A 159 -15.85 15.67 5.16
N GLU A 160 -16.01 16.95 4.83
CA GLU A 160 -16.99 17.84 5.48
C GLU A 160 -18.43 17.41 5.24
N SER A 161 -18.71 16.78 4.08
CA SER A 161 -20.04 16.32 3.69
C SER A 161 -19.99 14.99 2.93
N ASP A 162 -21.14 14.32 2.82
CA ASP A 162 -21.27 13.08 2.04
C ASP A 162 -21.04 13.33 0.55
N TRP A 163 -21.43 14.51 0.06
CA TRP A 163 -21.17 14.93 -1.32
C TRP A 163 -19.66 15.08 -1.59
N ALA A 164 -18.94 15.77 -0.70
CA ALA A 164 -17.49 15.94 -0.84
C ALA A 164 -16.75 14.59 -0.75
N SER A 165 -17.22 13.68 0.11
CA SER A 165 -16.73 12.30 0.18
C SER A 165 -16.95 11.56 -1.15
N ALA A 166 -18.16 11.62 -1.71
CA ALA A 166 -18.49 10.96 -2.98
C ALA A 166 -17.65 11.50 -4.14
N GLU A 167 -17.50 12.82 -4.24
CA GLU A 167 -16.64 13.47 -5.22
C GLU A 167 -15.19 13.00 -5.07
N TRP A 168 -14.64 13.02 -3.85
CA TRP A 168 -13.28 12.55 -3.58
C TRP A 168 -13.08 11.10 -4.04
N ARG A 169 -14.02 10.20 -3.74
CA ARG A 169 -13.94 8.79 -4.14
C ARG A 169 -13.99 8.64 -5.64
N GLU A 170 -14.82 9.40 -6.34
CA GLU A 170 -14.87 9.35 -7.80
C GLU A 170 -13.55 9.79 -8.44
N GLN A 171 -12.96 10.87 -7.93
CA GLN A 171 -11.66 11.37 -8.38
C GLN A 171 -10.57 10.33 -8.11
N PHE A 172 -10.55 9.75 -6.90
CA PHE A 172 -9.63 8.69 -6.52
C PHE A 172 -9.74 7.48 -7.45
N ILE A 173 -10.95 6.94 -7.64
CA ILE A 173 -11.21 5.79 -8.53
C ILE A 173 -10.73 6.08 -9.94
N ARG A 174 -10.99 7.29 -10.47
CA ARG A 174 -10.55 7.68 -11.81
C ARG A 174 -9.03 7.69 -11.93
N THR A 175 -8.33 8.40 -11.06
CA THR A 175 -6.86 8.44 -11.06
C THR A 175 -6.27 7.05 -10.87
N TYR A 176 -6.89 6.23 -10.02
CA TYR A 176 -6.41 4.89 -9.73
C TYR A 176 -6.49 3.96 -10.95
N LEU A 177 -7.62 4.01 -11.67
CA LEU A 177 -7.84 3.27 -12.91
C LEU A 177 -6.92 3.73 -14.05
N GLU A 178 -6.63 5.03 -14.12
CA GLU A 178 -5.87 5.63 -15.22
C GLU A 178 -4.36 5.56 -15.00
N ARG A 179 -3.89 5.59 -13.75
CA ARG A 179 -2.45 5.68 -13.42
C ARG A 179 -1.88 4.44 -12.76
N ASP A 180 -2.54 3.91 -11.74
CA ASP A 180 -1.96 2.85 -10.90
C ASP A 180 -2.26 1.45 -11.48
N VAL A 181 -3.47 1.21 -12.00
CA VAL A 181 -3.82 -0.07 -12.63
C VAL A 181 -2.94 -0.42 -13.82
N PRO A 182 -2.64 0.50 -14.77
CA PRO A 182 -1.77 0.17 -15.90
C PRO A 182 -0.35 -0.25 -15.52
N GLN A 183 0.12 0.13 -14.32
CA GLN A 183 1.43 -0.28 -13.80
C GLN A 183 1.42 -1.72 -13.26
N LEU A 184 0.24 -2.31 -13.01
CA LEU A 184 0.11 -3.66 -12.44
C LEU A 184 0.20 -4.79 -13.48
N GLY A 185 0.22 -4.49 -14.78
CA GLY A 185 0.30 -5.52 -15.80
C GLY A 185 -0.25 -5.09 -17.17
N PRO A 186 -0.32 -6.02 -18.14
CA PRO A 186 -0.66 -5.72 -19.52
C PRO A 186 -2.00 -4.99 -19.65
N ARG A 187 -1.96 -3.83 -20.31
CA ARG A 187 -3.02 -2.85 -20.60
C ARG A 187 -4.43 -3.37 -20.31
N VAL A 188 -4.88 -3.18 -19.07
CA VAL A 188 -6.31 -3.28 -18.74
C VAL A 188 -6.96 -1.98 -19.20
N PRO A 189 -7.94 -2.01 -20.14
CA PRO A 189 -8.66 -0.80 -20.49
C PRO A 189 -9.37 -0.26 -19.24
N SER A 190 -9.05 0.97 -18.84
CA SER A 190 -9.60 1.62 -17.64
C SER A 190 -11.13 1.64 -17.65
N GLU A 191 -11.72 1.84 -18.82
CA GLU A 191 -13.17 1.82 -19.04
C GLU A 191 -13.79 0.43 -18.78
N THR A 192 -13.15 -0.65 -19.26
CA THR A 192 -13.62 -2.02 -19.00
C THR A 192 -13.55 -2.34 -17.51
N LEU A 193 -12.50 -1.89 -16.82
CA LEU A 193 -12.36 -2.11 -15.39
C LEU A 193 -13.35 -1.28 -14.57
N ARG A 194 -13.63 -0.03 -14.98
CA ARG A 194 -14.68 0.80 -14.39
C ARG A 194 -16.03 0.12 -14.50
N ARG A 195 -16.40 -0.37 -15.69
CA ARG A 195 -17.65 -1.11 -15.91
C ARG A 195 -17.71 -2.38 -15.06
N LEU A 196 -16.62 -3.15 -15.00
CA LEU A 196 -16.53 -4.34 -14.14
C LEU A 196 -16.79 -3.97 -12.68
N TRP A 197 -16.18 -2.91 -12.16
CA TRP A 197 -16.39 -2.47 -10.77
C TRP A 197 -17.81 -2.02 -10.51
N THR A 198 -18.43 -1.28 -11.44
CA THR A 198 -19.85 -0.90 -11.34
C THR A 198 -20.76 -2.13 -11.31
N MET A 199 -20.50 -3.12 -12.16
CA MET A 199 -21.27 -4.37 -12.18
C MET A 199 -21.10 -5.18 -10.89
N LEU A 200 -19.88 -5.25 -10.35
CA LEU A 200 -19.61 -5.89 -9.07
C LEU A 200 -20.33 -5.16 -7.93
N ALA A 201 -20.32 -3.83 -7.91
CA ALA A 201 -21.02 -3.02 -6.93
C ALA A 201 -22.55 -3.19 -6.99
N HIS A 202 -23.11 -3.46 -8.17
CA HIS A 202 -24.53 -3.78 -8.30
C HIS A 202 -24.85 -5.23 -7.90
N GLY A 203 -23.91 -6.16 -8.09
CA GLY A 203 -24.05 -7.58 -7.75
C GLY A 203 -23.78 -7.95 -6.30
N GLN A 204 -23.70 -6.98 -5.39
CA GLN A 204 -23.40 -7.22 -3.97
C GLN A 204 -24.48 -8.11 -3.32
N GLY A 205 -24.06 -9.08 -2.51
CA GLY A 205 -24.98 -10.03 -1.85
C GLY A 205 -25.49 -11.17 -2.72
N SER A 206 -25.04 -11.28 -3.98
CA SER A 206 -25.37 -12.37 -4.90
C SER A 206 -24.16 -13.27 -5.20
N LEU A 207 -24.39 -14.45 -5.79
CA LEU A 207 -23.30 -15.31 -6.26
C LEU A 207 -22.56 -14.67 -7.44
N LEU A 208 -21.23 -14.59 -7.34
CA LEU A 208 -20.39 -14.03 -8.39
C LEU A 208 -20.41 -14.90 -9.65
N ASN A 209 -21.07 -14.42 -10.70
CA ASN A 209 -21.13 -15.09 -12.00
C ASN A 209 -20.13 -14.49 -13.00
N LEU A 210 -18.92 -15.05 -13.04
CA LEU A 210 -17.85 -14.59 -13.94
C LEU A 210 -18.23 -14.69 -15.42
N ALA A 211 -19.03 -15.69 -15.80
CA ALA A 211 -19.47 -15.87 -17.19
C ALA A 211 -20.46 -14.78 -17.62
N ALA A 212 -21.35 -14.34 -16.72
CA ALA A 212 -22.25 -13.22 -16.98
C ALA A 212 -21.48 -11.90 -17.13
N LEU A 213 -20.52 -11.63 -16.23
CA LEU A 213 -19.66 -10.46 -16.29
C LEU A 213 -18.84 -10.43 -17.60
N ALA A 214 -18.28 -11.57 -18.01
CA ALA A 214 -17.53 -11.71 -19.26
C ALA A 214 -18.38 -11.38 -20.49
N ARG A 215 -19.62 -11.88 -20.56
CA ARG A 215 -20.55 -11.57 -21.65
C ARG A 215 -20.90 -10.09 -21.70
N SER A 216 -21.24 -9.48 -20.56
CA SER A 216 -21.61 -8.06 -20.51
C SER A 216 -20.45 -7.11 -20.84
N LEU A 217 -19.22 -7.50 -20.52
CA LEU A 217 -18.01 -6.72 -20.81
C LEU A 217 -17.40 -7.04 -22.18
N ALA A 218 -17.95 -8.03 -22.91
CA ALA A 218 -17.43 -8.53 -24.18
C ALA A 218 -15.93 -8.92 -24.13
N ILE A 219 -15.50 -9.57 -23.04
CA ILE A 219 -14.12 -10.04 -22.84
C ILE A 219 -14.09 -11.52 -22.42
N ASP A 220 -12.92 -12.16 -22.57
CA ASP A 220 -12.72 -13.56 -22.20
C ASP A 220 -12.88 -13.79 -20.68
N GLY A 221 -13.47 -14.92 -20.31
CA GLY A 221 -13.73 -15.29 -18.91
C GLY A 221 -12.47 -15.38 -18.04
N LYS A 222 -11.33 -15.82 -18.60
CA LYS A 222 -10.05 -15.82 -17.87
C LYS A 222 -9.55 -14.41 -17.61
N THR A 223 -9.87 -13.46 -18.49
CA THR A 223 -9.53 -12.04 -18.31
C THR A 223 -10.33 -11.42 -17.18
N VAL A 224 -11.64 -11.69 -17.12
CA VAL A 224 -12.49 -11.26 -15.98
C VAL A 224 -12.00 -11.86 -14.67
N ALA A 225 -11.74 -13.17 -14.66
CA ALA A 225 -11.21 -13.85 -13.47
C ALA A 225 -9.90 -13.22 -13.01
N ARG A 226 -8.98 -12.92 -13.94
CA ARG A 226 -7.72 -12.23 -13.64
C ARG A 226 -7.95 -10.84 -13.05
N TYR A 227 -8.90 -10.06 -13.56
CA TYR A 227 -9.19 -8.71 -13.04
C TYR A 227 -9.83 -8.73 -11.66
N VAL A 228 -10.66 -9.73 -11.38
CA VAL A 228 -11.23 -9.96 -10.05
C VAL A 228 -10.12 -10.40 -9.07
N ASP A 229 -9.25 -11.32 -9.48
CA ASP A 229 -8.14 -11.83 -8.66
C ASP A 229 -7.05 -10.79 -8.39
N LEU A 230 -6.79 -9.86 -9.33
CA LEU A 230 -5.77 -8.79 -9.19
C LEU A 230 -6.05 -7.85 -7.99
N ARG A 231 -7.28 -7.84 -7.47
CA ARG A 231 -7.78 -6.78 -6.58
C ARG A 231 -8.31 -7.28 -5.25
N LEU A 232 -8.69 -8.55 -5.18
CA LEU A 232 -9.22 -9.13 -3.96
C LEU A 232 -8.08 -9.82 -3.21
N PRO A 233 -7.70 -9.35 -2.00
CA PRO A 233 -6.76 -10.11 -1.19
C PRO A 233 -7.31 -11.52 -1.00
N ARG A 234 -6.47 -12.53 -1.23
CA ARG A 234 -6.82 -13.94 -0.97
C ARG A 234 -6.90 -14.18 0.53
N SER A 235 -7.93 -13.64 1.19
CA SER A 235 -8.38 -14.13 2.49
C SER A 235 -9.42 -15.21 2.26
N ARG A 236 -9.00 -16.48 2.36
CA ARG A 236 -9.84 -17.67 2.56
C ARG A 236 -11.31 -17.51 2.12
N GLY A 237 -11.56 -17.53 0.80
CA GLY A 237 -12.87 -17.88 0.25
C GLY A 237 -14.04 -16.90 0.41
N ARG A 238 -13.82 -15.61 0.73
CA ARG A 238 -14.88 -14.58 0.61
C ARG A 238 -14.39 -13.33 -0.11
N VAL A 239 -15.23 -12.83 -1.00
CA VAL A 239 -15.06 -11.59 -1.75
C VAL A 239 -15.55 -10.45 -0.86
N ASP A 240 -14.65 -9.78 -0.14
CA ASP A 240 -14.99 -8.56 0.60
C ASP A 240 -14.82 -7.33 -0.32
N ALA A 241 -15.88 -6.98 -1.03
CA ALA A 241 -15.95 -5.79 -1.88
C ALA A 241 -16.29 -4.49 -1.11
N CYS A 242 -16.45 -4.54 0.22
CA CYS A 242 -16.91 -3.40 1.03
C CYS A 242 -15.92 -2.22 1.12
N GLY A 243 -14.63 -2.40 0.81
CA GLY A 243 -13.60 -1.40 1.10
C GLY A 243 -13.46 -0.24 0.10
N LEU A 244 -14.09 -0.31 -1.08
CA LEU A 244 -13.85 0.65 -2.18
C LEU A 244 -15.09 1.43 -2.64
N THR A 245 -16.30 1.02 -2.27
CA THR A 245 -17.52 1.55 -2.91
C THR A 245 -18.68 1.84 -1.95
N SER A 246 -18.43 1.91 -0.65
CA SER A 246 -19.45 2.39 0.30
C SER A 246 -19.28 3.88 0.53
#